data_AF-A0A972MWX5-F1
#
_entry.id   AF-A0A972MWX5-F1
#
_cell.length_a   1.000
_cell.length_b   1.000
_cell.length_c   1.000
_cell.angle_alpha   90.00
_cell.angle_beta   90.00
_cell.angle_gamma   90.00
#
_symmetry.space_group_name_H-M   'P 1'
#
loop_
_entity.id
_entity.type
_entity.pdbx_description
1 polymer ?
#
loop_
_entity_poly.entity_id
_entity_poly.type
_entity_poly.pdbx_seq_one_letter_code
_entity_poly.pdbx_strand_id
1 'polypeptide(L)'
;MKDKKFFVRSFFILFVIVGVILWGVFYYNAHNTPEYKIKERLVELGYPTEGYYYADSSVRYPDGRVVVFEDGKVENYTVNIYQATAVAYSLLEPYQSKLEQYNFTLKLDYESFTETYKDGTLYFVFPVKMSREGKRDNILVGYVFVDRKTGRAFIKGLLG
;
A
#
# COMPACT_ATOMS: atom_id res chain seq x y z
N MET A 1 -57.71 31.17 -21.11
CA MET A 1 -57.21 29.77 -21.03
C MET A 1 -55.91 29.52 -21.81
N LYS A 2 -55.58 30.34 -22.83
CA LYS A 2 -54.34 30.26 -23.62
C LYS A 2 -53.07 30.61 -22.81
N ASP A 3 -53.14 31.64 -21.97
CA ASP A 3 -51.96 32.13 -21.22
C ASP A 3 -51.49 31.19 -20.11
N LYS A 4 -52.42 30.47 -19.45
CA LYS A 4 -52.08 29.43 -18.47
C LYS A 4 -51.30 28.27 -19.09
N LYS A 5 -51.64 27.85 -20.32
CA LYS A 5 -50.90 26.79 -21.04
C LYS A 5 -49.50 27.25 -21.45
N PHE A 6 -49.35 28.52 -21.81
CA PHE A 6 -48.05 29.09 -22.16
C PHE A 6 -47.14 29.22 -20.93
N PHE A 7 -47.67 29.72 -19.81
CA PHE A 7 -46.96 29.85 -18.55
C PHE A 7 -46.49 28.50 -17.98
N VAL A 8 -47.36 27.49 -17.97
CA VAL A 8 -47.01 26.13 -17.50
C VAL A 8 -45.95 25.50 -18.38
N ARG A 9 -46.01 25.69 -19.71
CA ARG A 9 -45.01 25.18 -20.65
C ARG A 9 -43.66 25.85 -20.45
N SER A 10 -43.63 27.17 -20.29
CA SER A 10 -42.40 27.93 -20.03
C SER A 10 -41.77 27.55 -18.68
N PHE A 11 -42.58 27.37 -17.64
CA PHE A 11 -42.10 26.93 -16.33
C PHE A 11 -41.55 25.50 -16.38
N PHE A 12 -42.21 24.61 -17.11
CA PHE A 12 -41.75 23.23 -17.29
C PHE A 12 -40.41 23.17 -18.07
N ILE A 13 -40.26 23.96 -19.13
CA ILE A 13 -38.99 24.05 -19.87
C ILE A 13 -37.87 24.58 -18.96
N LEU A 14 -38.15 25.62 -18.17
CA LEU A 14 -37.19 26.14 -17.20
C LEU A 14 -36.79 25.08 -16.16
N PHE A 15 -37.76 24.34 -15.63
CA PHE A 15 -37.53 23.26 -14.67
C PHE A 15 -36.65 22.15 -15.26
N VAL A 16 -36.89 21.75 -16.51
CA VAL A 16 -36.06 20.76 -17.21
C VAL A 16 -34.63 21.29 -17.40
N ILE A 17 -34.46 22.54 -17.81
CA ILE A 17 -33.13 23.15 -17.99
C ILE A 17 -32.37 23.18 -16.66
N VAL A 18 -33.01 23.63 -15.58
CA VAL A 18 -32.40 23.66 -14.24
C VAL A 18 -32.05 22.25 -13.78
N GLY A 19 -32.93 21.27 -14.02
CA GLY A 19 -32.66 19.87 -13.71
C GLY A 19 -31.44 19.31 -14.44
N VAL A 20 -31.29 19.61 -15.74
CA VAL A 20 -30.12 19.20 -16.52
C VAL A 20 -28.84 19.85 -16.01
N ILE A 21 -28.89 21.14 -15.65
CA ILE A 21 -27.73 21.86 -15.10
C ILE A 21 -27.32 21.25 -13.75
N LEU A 22 -28.27 21.05 -12.83
CA LEU A 22 -27.99 20.45 -11.52
C LEU A 22 -27.45 19.02 -11.64
N TRP A 23 -28.01 18.23 -12.55
CA TRP A 23 -27.52 16.89 -12.83
C TRP A 23 -26.08 16.90 -13.38
N GLY A 24 -25.78 17.80 -14.32
CA GLY A 24 -24.43 17.96 -14.87
C GLY A 24 -23.40 18.39 -13.81
N VAL A 25 -23.76 19.33 -12.92
CA VAL A 25 -22.90 19.75 -11.80
C VAL A 25 -22.66 18.60 -10.82
N PHE A 26 -23.72 17.85 -10.47
CA PHE A 26 -23.59 16.72 -9.56
C PHE A 26 -22.75 15.59 -10.16
N TYR A 27 -22.97 15.27 -11.45
CA TYR A 27 -22.21 14.29 -12.19
C TYR A 27 -20.73 14.67 -12.26
N TYR A 28 -20.44 15.92 -12.62
CA TYR A 28 -19.07 16.46 -12.68
C TYR A 28 -18.38 16.39 -11.32
N ASN A 29 -19.07 16.78 -10.24
CA ASN A 29 -18.50 16.76 -8.90
C ASN A 29 -18.24 15.32 -8.41
N ALA A 30 -19.15 14.38 -8.68
CA ALA A 30 -18.98 12.98 -8.30
C ALA A 30 -17.78 12.32 -9.01
N HIS A 31 -17.59 12.60 -10.31
CA HIS A 31 -16.53 12.01 -11.13
C HIS A 31 -15.19 12.77 -11.05
N ASN A 32 -15.16 13.99 -10.52
CA ASN A 32 -13.92 14.73 -10.28
C ASN A 32 -13.39 14.62 -8.84
N THR A 33 -13.99 13.75 -8.02
CA THR A 33 -13.40 13.46 -6.72
C THR A 33 -12.04 12.76 -6.89
N PRO A 34 -11.05 13.03 -6.01
CA PRO A 34 -9.79 12.30 -6.00
C PRO A 34 -10.00 10.78 -5.92
N GLU A 35 -10.99 10.34 -5.13
CA GLU A 35 -11.34 8.94 -4.96
C GLU A 35 -11.79 8.27 -6.27
N TYR A 36 -12.62 8.94 -7.08
CA TYR A 36 -13.08 8.39 -8.36
C TYR A 36 -11.92 8.24 -9.37
N LYS A 37 -11.07 9.27 -9.51
CA LYS A 37 -9.89 9.23 -10.39
C LYS A 37 -8.89 8.15 -9.98
N ILE A 38 -8.74 7.96 -8.68
CA ILE A 38 -7.91 6.88 -8.10
C ILE A 38 -8.50 5.50 -8.44
N LYS A 39 -9.82 5.31 -8.25
CA LYS A 39 -10.51 4.06 -8.61
C LYS A 39 -10.37 3.74 -10.10
N GLU A 40 -10.55 4.72 -10.98
CA GLU A 40 -10.38 4.55 -12.42
C GLU A 40 -8.95 4.10 -12.77
N ARG A 41 -7.95 4.78 -12.20
CA ARG A 41 -6.54 4.44 -12.42
C ARG A 41 -6.15 3.06 -11.90
N LEU A 42 -6.74 2.61 -10.79
CA LEU A 42 -6.56 1.26 -10.27
C LEU A 42 -7.15 0.20 -11.21
N VAL A 43 -8.33 0.47 -11.79
CA VAL A 43 -8.92 -0.45 -12.77
C VAL A 43 -8.05 -0.57 -14.03
N GLU A 44 -7.53 0.56 -14.55
CA GLU A 44 -6.62 0.56 -15.70
C GLU A 44 -5.35 -0.27 -15.48
N LEU A 45 -4.85 -0.32 -14.24
CA LEU A 45 -3.66 -1.07 -13.86
C LEU A 45 -3.96 -2.54 -13.50
N GLY A 46 -5.20 -3.00 -13.67
CA GLY A 46 -5.61 -4.39 -13.46
C GLY A 46 -5.89 -4.76 -12.00
N TYR A 47 -6.19 -3.79 -11.14
CA TYR A 47 -6.50 -4.06 -9.74
C TYR A 47 -7.98 -4.37 -9.51
N PRO A 48 -8.29 -5.19 -8.49
CA PRO A 48 -9.67 -5.50 -8.13
C PRO A 48 -10.40 -4.27 -7.58
N THR A 49 -11.68 -4.15 -7.95
CA THR A 49 -12.58 -3.04 -7.57
C THR A 49 -13.18 -3.18 -6.18
N GLU A 50 -12.97 -4.32 -5.52
CA GLU A 50 -13.56 -4.66 -4.22
C GLU A 50 -12.54 -5.37 -3.31
N GLY A 51 -12.83 -5.39 -2.00
CA GLY A 51 -12.03 -6.10 -1.00
C GLY A 51 -10.78 -5.35 -0.52
N TYR A 52 -10.56 -4.11 -0.94
CA TYR A 52 -9.47 -3.27 -0.44
C TYR A 52 -9.99 -2.23 0.56
N TYR A 53 -9.09 -1.69 1.38
CA TYR A 53 -9.40 -0.53 2.23
C TYR A 53 -8.46 0.64 1.95
N TYR A 54 -8.98 1.85 2.13
CA TYR A 54 -8.20 3.08 2.07
C TYR A 54 -7.60 3.38 3.44
N ALA A 55 -6.31 3.66 3.49
CA ALA A 55 -5.61 4.16 4.67
C ALA A 55 -4.51 5.13 4.22
N ASP A 56 -4.47 6.34 4.79
CA ASP A 56 -3.39 7.32 4.63
C ASP A 56 -2.91 7.49 3.18
N SER A 57 -3.82 7.87 2.28
CA SER A 57 -3.54 8.04 0.83
C SER A 57 -2.99 6.78 0.13
N SER A 58 -3.31 5.61 0.66
CA SER A 58 -2.97 4.32 0.05
C SER A 58 -4.18 3.40 -0.03
N VAL A 59 -4.18 2.51 -1.03
CA VAL A 59 -5.11 1.39 -1.16
C VAL A 59 -4.38 0.11 -0.78
N ARG A 60 -4.90 -0.60 0.21
CA ARG A 60 -4.34 -1.85 0.72
C ARG A 60 -5.23 -3.02 0.36
N TYR A 61 -4.64 -4.03 -0.27
CA TYR A 61 -5.32 -5.24 -0.70
C TYR A 61 -5.14 -6.40 0.31
N PRO A 62 -6.08 -7.37 0.38
CA PRO A 62 -5.98 -8.51 1.28
C PRO A 62 -4.78 -9.42 1.01
N ASP A 63 -4.30 -9.44 -0.24
CA ASP A 63 -3.11 -10.18 -0.65
C ASP A 63 -1.79 -9.52 -0.24
N GLY A 64 -1.87 -8.37 0.45
CA GLY A 64 -0.74 -7.61 0.96
C GLY A 64 -0.20 -6.58 -0.02
N ARG A 65 -0.72 -6.44 -1.24
CA ARG A 65 -0.32 -5.36 -2.16
C ARG A 65 -0.74 -3.99 -1.63
N VAL A 66 0.07 -2.98 -1.90
CA VAL A 66 -0.23 -1.59 -1.53
C VAL A 66 -0.07 -0.70 -2.76
N VAL A 67 -1.02 0.21 -2.94
CA VAL A 67 -0.94 1.27 -3.93
C VAL A 67 -0.92 2.60 -3.23
N VAL A 68 0.13 3.38 -3.42
CA VAL A 68 0.29 4.69 -2.78
C VAL A 68 -0.02 5.78 -3.80
N PHE A 69 -0.81 6.75 -3.38
CA PHE A 69 -1.21 7.93 -4.16
C PHE A 69 -0.56 9.16 -3.57
N GLU A 70 0.64 9.51 -4.06
CA GLU A 70 1.40 10.67 -3.58
C GLU A 70 1.75 11.58 -4.77
N ASP A 71 1.47 12.88 -4.65
CA ASP A 71 1.76 13.91 -5.67
C ASP A 71 1.34 13.55 -7.11
N GLY A 72 0.19 12.89 -7.26
CA GLY A 72 -0.34 12.48 -8.56
C GLY A 72 0.36 11.26 -9.19
N LYS A 73 1.26 10.60 -8.46
CA LYS A 73 1.88 9.33 -8.86
C LYS A 73 1.17 8.17 -8.18
N VAL A 74 0.99 7.10 -8.94
CA VAL A 74 0.46 5.82 -8.45
C VAL A 74 1.61 4.84 -8.39
N GLU A 75 2.01 4.46 -7.18
CA GLU A 75 3.08 3.49 -6.97
C GLU A 75 2.55 2.14 -6.55
N ASN A 76 2.91 1.10 -7.32
CA ASN A 76 2.53 -0.27 -7.06
C ASN A 76 3.61 -1.00 -6.24
N TYR A 77 3.22 -1.48 -5.07
CA TYR A 77 4.04 -2.34 -4.22
C TYR A 77 3.48 -3.77 -4.25
N THR A 78 4.10 -4.61 -5.06
CA THR A 78 3.64 -5.99 -5.33
C THR A 78 4.14 -7.01 -4.32
N VAL A 79 5.25 -6.73 -3.63
CA VAL A 79 5.83 -7.67 -2.68
C VAL A 79 4.97 -7.67 -1.42
N ASN A 80 4.44 -8.84 -1.07
CA ASN A 80 3.69 -9.04 0.16
C ASN A 80 4.60 -9.49 1.31
N ILE A 81 4.04 -9.55 2.52
CA ILE A 81 4.79 -9.88 3.73
C ILE A 81 5.39 -11.29 3.70
N TYR A 82 4.70 -12.27 3.12
CA TYR A 82 5.19 -13.64 3.02
C TYR A 82 6.41 -13.73 2.10
N GLN A 83 6.35 -13.10 0.94
CA GLN A 83 7.47 -13.01 0.00
C GLN A 83 8.65 -12.27 0.63
N ALA A 84 8.40 -11.15 1.29
CA ALA A 84 9.44 -10.37 1.97
C ALA A 84 10.11 -11.17 3.10
N THR A 85 9.32 -11.93 3.87
CA THR A 85 9.83 -12.81 4.93
C THR A 85 10.72 -13.91 4.35
N ALA A 86 10.31 -14.56 3.25
CA ALA A 86 11.12 -15.57 2.58
C ALA A 86 12.46 -15.01 2.07
N VAL A 87 12.43 -13.82 1.45
CA VAL A 87 13.65 -13.11 1.01
C VAL A 87 14.54 -12.79 2.21
N ALA A 88 13.98 -12.30 3.31
CA ALA A 88 14.74 -11.96 4.51
C ALA A 88 15.42 -13.18 5.14
N TYR A 89 14.75 -14.33 5.19
CA TYR A 89 15.36 -15.59 5.64
C TYR A 89 16.52 -16.02 4.72
N SER A 90 16.31 -16.01 3.40
CA SER A 90 17.36 -16.36 2.44
C SER A 90 18.57 -15.44 2.53
N LEU A 91 18.36 -14.14 2.80
CA LEU A 91 19.45 -13.19 3.00
C LEU A 91 20.26 -13.47 4.28
N LEU A 92 19.63 -14.00 5.33
CA LEU A 92 20.29 -14.30 6.60
C LEU A 92 21.01 -15.66 6.61
N GLU A 93 20.63 -16.59 5.72
CA GLU A 93 21.17 -17.96 5.66
C GLU A 93 22.72 -18.00 5.63
N PRO A 94 23.43 -17.20 4.82
CA PRO A 94 24.90 -17.23 4.81
C PRO A 94 25.54 -16.75 6.11
N TYR A 95 24.86 -15.87 6.86
CA TYR A 95 25.32 -15.40 8.17
C TYR A 95 25.05 -16.43 9.25
N GLN A 96 23.89 -17.09 9.19
CA GLN A 96 23.53 -18.18 10.08
C GLN A 96 24.57 -19.30 10.03
N SER A 97 24.94 -19.79 8.84
CA SER A 97 25.97 -20.83 8.70
C SER A 97 27.34 -20.45 9.28
N LYS A 98 27.71 -19.16 9.23
CA LYS A 98 28.96 -18.65 9.83
C LYS A 98 28.89 -18.52 11.35
N LEU A 99 27.70 -18.41 11.92
CA LEU A 99 27.48 -18.24 13.35
C LEU A 99 27.24 -19.58 14.07
N GLU A 100 26.79 -20.60 13.34
CA GLU A 100 26.62 -21.96 13.86
C GLU A 100 27.91 -22.56 14.43
N GLN A 101 29.06 -22.34 13.78
CA GLN A 101 30.37 -22.75 14.31
C GLN A 101 30.73 -22.11 15.66
N TYR A 102 30.02 -21.05 16.07
CA TYR A 102 30.19 -20.34 17.34
C TYR A 102 29.00 -20.53 18.30
N ASN A 103 28.10 -21.47 18.01
CA ASN A 103 26.87 -21.75 18.76
C ASN A 103 25.93 -20.53 18.88
N PHE A 104 25.87 -19.70 17.83
CA PHE A 104 24.93 -18.58 17.73
C PHE A 104 23.86 -18.87 16.67
N THR A 105 22.65 -18.39 16.93
CA THR A 105 21.50 -18.46 16.01
C THR A 105 20.95 -17.08 15.75
N LEU A 106 20.67 -16.78 14.49
CA LEU A 106 19.94 -15.60 14.06
C LEU A 106 18.45 -15.96 13.91
N LYS A 107 17.60 -15.08 14.41
CA LYS A 107 16.15 -15.17 14.29
C LYS A 107 15.60 -13.88 13.72
N LEU A 108 14.81 -14.02 12.67
CA LEU A 108 13.99 -12.94 12.14
C LEU A 108 12.76 -12.74 13.04
N ASP A 109 12.54 -11.52 13.52
CA ASP A 109 11.35 -11.16 14.27
C ASP A 109 10.24 -10.71 13.31
N TYR A 110 9.60 -11.69 12.68
CA TYR A 110 8.56 -11.43 11.68
C TYR A 110 7.26 -10.88 12.29
N GLU A 111 7.07 -10.95 13.61
CA GLU A 111 5.87 -10.43 14.28
C GLU A 111 6.00 -8.93 14.57
N SER A 112 7.23 -8.44 14.73
CA SER A 112 7.54 -7.05 15.04
C SER A 112 8.02 -6.26 13.82
N PHE A 113 7.68 -6.71 12.61
CA PHE A 113 8.07 -6.01 11.38
C PHE A 113 7.34 -4.67 11.27
N THR A 114 7.96 -3.73 10.55
CA THR A 114 7.38 -2.41 10.26
C THR A 114 7.53 -2.07 8.79
N GLU A 115 6.83 -1.02 8.35
CA GLU A 115 7.01 -0.42 7.03
C GLU A 115 7.67 0.95 7.20
N THR A 116 8.64 1.28 6.35
CA THR A 116 9.28 2.61 6.39
C THR A 116 9.68 3.10 5.01
N TYR A 117 9.59 4.42 4.81
CA TYR A 117 10.12 5.08 3.64
C TYR A 117 11.57 5.46 3.88
N LYS A 118 12.43 5.10 2.92
CA LYS A 118 13.83 5.52 2.90
C LYS A 118 14.20 5.88 1.47
N ASP A 119 14.70 7.10 1.27
CA ASP A 119 15.14 7.61 -0.03
C ASP A 119 14.08 7.43 -1.16
N GLY A 120 12.81 7.66 -0.82
CA GLY A 120 11.67 7.51 -1.75
C GLY A 120 11.28 6.06 -2.06
N THR A 121 11.81 5.08 -1.35
CA THR A 121 11.45 3.66 -1.50
C THR A 121 10.80 3.14 -0.22
N LEU A 122 9.66 2.46 -0.35
CA LEU A 122 8.99 1.79 0.77
C LEU A 122 9.60 0.40 1.02
N TYR A 123 9.93 0.13 2.28
CA TYR A 123 10.51 -1.14 2.71
C TYR A 123 9.67 -1.82 3.77
N PHE A 124 9.64 -3.16 3.75
CA PHE A 124 9.44 -3.94 4.97
C PHE A 124 10.74 -3.97 5.77
N VAL A 125 10.65 -3.79 7.07
CA VAL A 125 11.79 -3.79 7.98
C VAL A 125 11.58 -4.84 9.06
N PHE A 126 12.45 -5.84 9.08
CA PHE A 126 12.40 -6.95 10.01
C PHE A 126 13.54 -6.86 11.02
N PRO A 127 13.27 -6.80 12.33
CA PRO A 127 14.31 -6.91 13.34
C PRO A 127 14.99 -8.29 13.29
N VAL A 128 16.31 -8.31 13.43
CA VAL A 128 17.11 -9.54 13.51
C VAL A 128 17.67 -9.66 14.91
N LYS A 129 17.34 -10.76 15.58
CA LYS A 129 17.81 -11.07 16.93
C LYS A 129 18.80 -12.21 16.87
N MET A 130 19.83 -12.16 17.70
CA MET A 130 20.80 -13.22 17.86
C MET A 130 20.68 -13.82 19.25
N SER A 131 20.74 -15.14 19.33
CA SER A 131 20.79 -15.88 20.57
C SER A 131 21.95 -16.86 20.57
N ARG A 132 22.45 -17.20 21.76
CA ARG A 132 23.40 -18.29 21.94
C ARG A 132 22.64 -19.55 22.34
N GLU A 133 23.02 -20.69 21.79
CA GLU A 133 22.40 -21.97 22.12
C GLU A 133 22.39 -22.21 23.65
N GLY A 134 21.25 -22.65 24.17
CA GLY A 134 21.04 -22.87 25.61
C GLY A 134 20.84 -21.61 26.45
N LYS A 135 20.88 -20.40 25.86
CA LYS A 135 20.58 -19.13 26.56
C LYS A 135 19.28 -18.51 26.04
N ARG A 136 18.58 -17.80 26.93
CA ARG A 136 17.36 -17.03 26.58
C ARG A 136 17.66 -15.63 26.01
N ASP A 137 18.93 -15.30 25.85
CA ASP A 137 19.36 -13.97 25.44
C ASP A 137 18.98 -13.77 23.96
N ASN A 138 18.16 -12.75 23.68
CA ASN A 138 17.76 -12.37 22.33
C ASN A 138 18.23 -10.93 22.09
N ILE A 139 19.47 -10.79 21.61
CA ILE A 139 20.10 -9.50 21.37
C ILE A 139 19.70 -9.01 19.98
N LEU A 140 19.15 -7.80 19.88
CA LEU A 140 18.93 -7.17 18.58
C LEU A 140 20.28 -6.88 17.91
N VAL A 141 20.52 -7.47 16.74
CA VAL A 141 21.80 -7.34 16.01
C VAL A 141 21.68 -6.55 14.72
N GLY A 142 20.47 -6.29 14.24
CA GLY A 142 20.25 -5.47 13.06
C GLY A 142 18.83 -5.56 12.53
N TYR A 143 18.66 -5.11 11.30
CA TYR A 143 17.39 -5.11 10.60
C TYR A 143 17.59 -5.56 9.15
N VAL A 144 16.67 -6.37 8.63
CA VAL A 144 16.56 -6.65 7.18
C VAL A 144 15.57 -5.67 6.57
N PHE A 145 15.98 -4.95 5.56
CA PHE A 145 15.13 -4.10 4.73
C PHE A 145 14.81 -4.85 3.45
N VAL A 146 13.53 -4.99 3.10
CA VAL A 146 13.07 -5.60 1.85
C VAL A 146 12.24 -4.59 1.08
N ASP A 147 12.70 -4.22 -0.10
CA ASP A 147 12.04 -3.29 -1.02
C ASP A 147 10.66 -3.85 -1.40
N ARG A 148 9.60 -3.09 -1.09
CA ARG A 148 8.21 -3.52 -1.34
C ARG A 148 7.84 -3.60 -2.83
N LYS A 149 8.65 -2.99 -3.69
CA LYS A 149 8.45 -2.93 -5.15
C LYS A 149 9.28 -4.00 -5.85
N THR A 150 10.55 -4.14 -5.50
CA THR A 150 11.47 -5.03 -6.23
C THR A 150 11.77 -6.35 -5.52
N GLY A 151 11.50 -6.45 -4.21
CA GLY A 151 11.88 -7.60 -3.39
C GLY A 151 13.39 -7.68 -3.12
N ARG A 152 14.18 -6.69 -3.54
CA ARG A 152 15.60 -6.60 -3.18
C ARG A 152 15.72 -6.35 -1.69
N ALA A 153 16.69 -7.00 -1.07
CA ALA A 153 16.89 -6.89 0.36
C ALA A 153 18.34 -6.56 0.73
N PHE A 154 18.50 -5.87 1.85
CA PHE A 154 19.80 -5.60 2.46
C PHE A 154 19.67 -5.65 3.98
N ILE A 155 20.80 -5.87 4.65
CA ILE A 155 20.88 -5.83 6.11
C ILE A 155 21.46 -4.47 6.51
N LYS A 156 21.01 -3.96 7.66
CA LYS A 156 21.64 -2.85 8.36
C LYS A 156 21.84 -3.24 9.83
N GLY A 157 23.08 -3.27 10.29
CA GLY A 157 23.42 -3.51 11.69
C GLY A 157 24.79 -4.16 11.88
N LEU A 158 24.93 -4.97 12.92
CA LEU A 158 26.17 -5.69 13.24
C LEU A 158 26.54 -6.76 12.21
N LEU A 159 25.61 -7.12 11.34
CA LEU A 159 25.80 -8.12 10.27
C LEU A 159 26.15 -7.49 8.91
N GLY A 160 26.09 -6.16 8.78
CA GLY A 160 26.24 -5.41 7.52
C GLY A 160 25.27 -4.24 7.47
#